data_AF-A0A7T8HIU0-F1
#
_entry.id   AF-A0A7T8HIU0-F1
#
_cell.length_a   1.000
_cell.length_b   1.000
_cell.length_c   1.000
_cell.angle_alpha   90.00
_cell.angle_beta   90.00
_cell.angle_gamma   90.00
#
_symmetry.space_group_name_H-M   'P 1'
#
loop_
_entity.id
_entity.type
_entity.pdbx_description
1 polymer ?
#
loop_
_entity_poly.entity_id
_entity_poly.type
_entity_poly.pdbx_seq_one_letter_code
_entity_poly.pdbx_strand_id
1 'polypeptide(L)'
;TDLVKAQVVLDTIVAMFSEYCAQPFLIESVEVSNPNDKVHPTRVYPTLEYRKEVVSRKKVNGIVGADLESTKIASLLGKMSLNSSVLQDAGESIEVTIPPTRHDVLHACDIYEDVAIAYGYNNLTKTIPKLMTIGQQLPLNKLSDQLREQIAQSGFTEALSFSLCSKDDISTKLCNPQAINEAVKISNPRP
;
A
#
# COMPACT_ATOMS: atom_id res chain seq x y z
N THR A 1 9.51 -18.68 -10.05
CA THR A 1 9.38 -17.59 -11.05
C THR A 1 7.90 -17.28 -11.22
N ASP A 2 7.54 -16.02 -11.38
CA ASP A 2 6.16 -15.52 -11.32
C ASP A 2 5.71 -15.06 -12.72
N LEU A 3 4.68 -15.73 -13.27
CA LEU A 3 4.16 -15.46 -14.60
C LEU A 3 3.45 -14.10 -14.69
N VAL A 4 2.69 -13.73 -13.66
CA VAL A 4 1.92 -12.47 -13.64
C VAL A 4 2.89 -11.30 -13.64
N LYS A 5 3.97 -11.39 -12.86
CA LYS A 5 5.03 -10.36 -12.88
C LYS A 5 5.71 -10.25 -14.24
N ALA A 6 5.96 -11.36 -14.92
CA ALA A 6 6.54 -11.34 -16.26
C ALA A 6 5.61 -10.65 -17.27
N GLN A 7 4.29 -10.91 -17.19
CA GLN A 7 3.28 -10.24 -18.02
C GLN A 7 3.22 -8.75 -17.74
N VAL A 8 3.18 -8.35 -16.46
CA VAL A 8 3.22 -6.93 -16.04
C VAL A 8 4.44 -6.20 -16.60
N VAL A 9 5.62 -6.83 -16.53
CA VAL A 9 6.86 -6.24 -17.07
C VAL A 9 6.79 -6.10 -18.59
N LEU A 10 6.26 -7.11 -19.30
CA LEU A 10 6.08 -7.05 -20.75
C LEU A 10 5.12 -5.92 -21.14
N ASP A 11 3.93 -5.88 -20.54
CA ASP A 11 2.91 -4.87 -20.79
C ASP A 11 3.46 -3.46 -20.51
N THR A 12 4.21 -3.30 -19.42
CA THR A 12 4.86 -2.02 -19.07
C THR A 12 5.88 -1.59 -20.12
N ILE A 13 6.81 -2.48 -20.51
CA ILE A 13 7.86 -2.15 -21.48
C ILE A 13 7.22 -1.76 -22.81
N VAL A 14 6.29 -2.58 -23.30
CA VAL A 14 5.70 -2.36 -24.61
C VAL A 14 4.83 -1.09 -24.61
N ALA A 15 4.02 -0.86 -23.57
CA ALA A 15 3.23 0.36 -23.45
C ALA A 15 4.10 1.63 -23.41
N MET A 16 5.23 1.61 -22.69
CA MET A 16 6.13 2.77 -22.56
C MET A 16 6.88 3.10 -23.85
N PHE A 17 7.35 2.10 -24.60
CA PHE A 17 8.21 2.33 -25.77
C PHE A 17 7.45 2.35 -27.11
N SER A 18 6.19 1.90 -27.13
CA SER A 18 5.36 1.90 -28.36
C SER A 18 5.14 3.28 -28.97
N GLU A 19 5.32 4.38 -28.22
CA GLU A 19 5.26 5.75 -28.74
C GLU A 19 6.34 6.01 -29.80
N TYR A 20 7.51 5.36 -29.69
CA TYR A 20 8.65 5.55 -30.59
C TYR A 20 8.62 4.64 -31.83
N CYS A 21 7.57 3.84 -31.99
CA CYS A 21 7.40 3.00 -33.17
C CYS A 21 7.01 3.84 -34.40
N ALA A 22 7.23 3.30 -35.60
CA ALA A 22 6.84 3.98 -36.85
C ALA A 22 5.34 4.31 -36.90
N GLN A 23 4.51 3.46 -36.29
CA GLN A 23 3.13 3.75 -35.94
C GLN A 23 3.03 3.86 -34.41
N PRO A 24 2.86 5.07 -33.84
CA PRO A 24 2.81 5.27 -32.40
C PRO A 24 1.68 4.50 -31.73
N PHE A 25 1.97 3.90 -30.57
CA PHE A 25 1.02 3.12 -29.75
C PHE A 25 0.40 1.91 -30.48
N LEU A 26 1.01 1.45 -31.57
CA LEU A 26 0.68 0.18 -32.20
C LEU A 26 1.64 -0.90 -31.71
N ILE A 27 1.08 -2.05 -31.33
CA ILE A 27 1.80 -3.18 -30.78
C ILE A 27 1.44 -4.42 -31.58
N GLU A 28 2.44 -5.06 -32.17
CA GLU A 28 2.28 -6.35 -32.84
C GLU A 28 2.25 -7.47 -31.80
N SER A 29 1.26 -8.36 -31.91
CA SER A 29 1.10 -9.47 -30.99
C SER A 29 1.93 -10.69 -31.41
N VAL A 30 2.40 -11.45 -30.42
CA VAL A 30 3.25 -12.63 -30.61
C VAL A 30 2.58 -13.84 -29.96
N GLU A 31 2.46 -14.92 -30.70
CA GLU A 31 2.00 -16.21 -30.19
C GLU A 31 3.19 -16.96 -29.56
N VAL A 32 3.06 -17.27 -28.27
CA VAL A 32 4.07 -18.00 -27.50
C VAL A 32 3.55 -19.41 -27.21
N SER A 33 4.24 -20.42 -27.73
CA SER A 33 3.96 -21.82 -27.44
C SER A 33 4.72 -22.29 -26.21
N ASN A 34 4.01 -22.83 -25.21
CA ASN A 34 4.62 -23.44 -24.03
C ASN A 34 4.31 -24.95 -24.00
N PRO A 35 5.29 -25.81 -24.32
CA PRO A 35 5.09 -27.27 -24.33
C PRO A 35 4.73 -27.87 -22.96
N ASN A 36 5.01 -27.15 -21.87
CA ASN A 36 4.78 -27.62 -20.50
C ASN A 36 3.38 -27.25 -19.96
N ASP A 37 2.68 -26.30 -20.58
CA ASP A 37 1.30 -25.95 -20.21
C ASP A 37 0.32 -26.80 -21.04
N LYS A 38 -0.21 -27.86 -20.43
CA LYS A 38 -1.17 -28.77 -21.09
C LYS A 38 -2.57 -28.16 -21.26
N VAL A 39 -2.87 -27.06 -20.57
CA VAL A 39 -4.20 -26.43 -20.58
C VAL A 39 -4.24 -25.32 -21.63
N HIS A 40 -3.17 -24.53 -21.74
CA HIS A 40 -3.03 -23.46 -22.73
C HIS A 40 -1.68 -23.58 -23.45
N PRO A 41 -1.58 -24.46 -24.47
CA PRO A 41 -0.32 -24.76 -25.15
C PRO A 41 0.23 -23.57 -25.94
N THR A 42 -0.65 -22.64 -26.35
CA THR A 42 -0.30 -21.37 -26.99
C THR A 42 -1.09 -20.22 -26.38
N ARG A 43 -0.42 -19.07 -26.23
CA ARG A 43 -1.02 -17.82 -25.75
C ARG A 43 -0.48 -16.64 -26.55
N VAL A 44 -1.31 -15.63 -26.76
CA VAL A 44 -0.94 -14.39 -27.45
C VAL A 44 -0.57 -13.33 -26.43
N TYR A 45 0.56 -12.64 -26.67
CA TYR A 45 1.08 -11.56 -25.84
C TYR A 45 1.45 -10.33 -26.69
N PRO A 46 1.47 -9.11 -26.11
CA PRO A 46 0.99 -8.76 -24.77
C PRO A 46 -0.55 -8.78 -24.70
N THR A 47 -1.11 -8.94 -23.49
CA THR A 47 -2.56 -9.06 -23.31
C THR A 47 -3.24 -7.68 -23.25
N LEU A 48 -2.60 -6.70 -22.61
CA LEU A 48 -3.04 -5.29 -22.55
C LEU A 48 -4.52 -5.11 -22.20
N GLU A 49 -5.00 -5.88 -21.22
CA GLU A 49 -6.42 -5.86 -20.84
C GLU A 49 -6.78 -4.55 -20.14
N TYR A 50 -7.84 -3.91 -20.60
CA TYR A 50 -8.45 -2.76 -19.93
C TYR A 50 -9.53 -3.26 -18.98
N ARG A 51 -9.28 -3.08 -17.68
CA ARG A 51 -10.25 -3.43 -16.64
C ARG A 51 -11.26 -2.31 -16.46
N LYS A 52 -12.49 -2.67 -16.13
CA LYS A 52 -13.54 -1.71 -15.78
C LYS A 52 -14.00 -1.93 -14.36
N GLU A 53 -14.08 -0.86 -13.58
CA GLU A 53 -14.65 -0.87 -12.24
C GLU A 53 -15.67 0.26 -12.09
N VAL A 54 -16.74 0.00 -11.35
CA VAL A 54 -17.80 0.98 -11.11
C VAL A 54 -17.72 1.42 -9.65
N VAL A 55 -17.55 2.72 -9.44
CA VAL A 55 -17.50 3.34 -8.11
C VAL A 55 -18.66 4.31 -7.92
N SER A 56 -19.12 4.43 -6.68
CA SER A 56 -20.20 5.36 -6.32
C SER A 56 -19.64 6.66 -5.77
N ARG A 57 -20.20 7.80 -6.22
CA ARG A 57 -19.90 9.14 -5.70
C ARG A 57 -19.95 9.20 -4.18
N LYS A 58 -20.99 8.64 -3.57
CA LYS A 58 -21.19 8.63 -2.12
C LYS A 58 -20.04 7.94 -1.37
N LYS A 59 -19.52 6.83 -1.92
CA LYS A 59 -18.37 6.13 -1.32
C LYS A 59 -17.08 6.93 -1.47
N VAL A 60 -16.84 7.49 -2.66
CA VAL A 60 -15.67 8.36 -2.92
C VAL A 60 -15.66 9.53 -1.93
N ASN A 61 -16.75 10.29 -1.87
CA ASN A 61 -16.87 11.44 -0.98
C ASN A 61 -16.76 11.06 0.50
N GLY A 62 -17.34 9.92 0.89
CA GLY A 62 -17.26 9.42 2.27
C GLY A 62 -15.86 9.00 2.70
N ILE A 63 -15.05 8.43 1.79
CA ILE A 63 -13.69 7.98 2.10
C ILE A 63 -12.68 9.12 1.97
N VAL A 64 -12.78 9.93 0.92
CA VAL A 64 -11.90 11.08 0.69
C VAL A 64 -12.16 12.21 1.70
N GLY A 65 -13.40 12.34 2.18
CA GLY A 65 -13.80 13.41 3.09
C GLY A 65 -14.03 14.75 2.38
N ALA A 66 -14.50 14.70 1.13
CA ALA A 66 -14.85 15.85 0.32
C ALA A 66 -16.27 15.71 -0.25
N ASP A 67 -16.89 16.81 -0.68
CA ASP A 67 -18.16 16.77 -1.41
C ASP A 67 -17.94 17.21 -2.86
N LEU A 68 -17.59 16.23 -3.70
CA LEU A 68 -17.32 16.43 -5.13
C LEU A 68 -18.49 15.93 -5.96
N GLU A 69 -18.78 16.61 -7.07
CA GLU A 69 -19.68 16.13 -8.11
C GLU A 69 -19.03 15.04 -8.96
N SER A 70 -19.82 14.12 -9.50
CA SER A 70 -19.32 12.98 -10.29
C SER A 70 -18.56 13.39 -11.55
N THR A 71 -18.96 14.50 -12.18
CA THR A 71 -18.24 15.10 -13.32
C THR A 71 -16.84 15.57 -12.90
N LYS A 72 -16.73 16.16 -11.71
CA LYS A 72 -15.45 16.60 -11.15
C LYS A 72 -14.58 15.41 -10.78
N ILE A 73 -15.16 14.39 -10.16
CA ILE A 73 -14.44 13.14 -9.82
C ILE A 73 -13.89 12.49 -11.10
N ALA A 74 -14.70 12.39 -12.15
CA ALA A 74 -14.24 11.82 -13.42
C ALA A 74 -13.09 12.63 -14.04
N SER A 75 -13.18 13.96 -14.00
CA SER A 75 -12.10 14.85 -14.44
C SER A 75 -10.81 14.67 -13.62
N LEU A 76 -10.92 14.45 -12.31
CA LEU A 76 -9.78 14.20 -11.43
C LEU A 76 -9.12 12.86 -11.71
N LEU A 77 -9.91 11.80 -11.87
CA LEU A 77 -9.43 10.48 -12.27
C LEU A 77 -8.72 10.51 -13.62
N GLY A 78 -9.24 11.28 -14.58
CA GLY A 78 -8.58 11.48 -15.88
C GLY A 78 -7.17 12.08 -15.76
N LYS A 79 -6.91 12.96 -14.78
CA LYS A 79 -5.56 13.47 -14.51
C LYS A 79 -4.61 12.41 -13.98
N MET A 80 -5.13 11.33 -13.38
CA MET A 80 -4.37 10.19 -12.86
C MET A 80 -4.27 9.06 -13.88
N SER A 81 -4.52 9.33 -15.16
CA SER A 81 -4.55 8.33 -16.24
C SER A 81 -5.63 7.25 -16.06
N LEU A 82 -6.66 7.52 -15.27
CA LEU A 82 -7.84 6.68 -15.11
C LEU A 82 -9.02 7.29 -15.87
N ASN A 83 -9.17 6.89 -17.13
CA ASN A 83 -10.28 7.34 -17.96
C ASN A 83 -11.60 6.92 -17.32
N SER A 84 -12.50 7.87 -17.11
CA SER A 84 -13.74 7.62 -16.40
C SER A 84 -14.92 8.32 -17.05
N SER A 85 -16.08 7.68 -16.95
CA SER A 85 -17.34 8.17 -17.50
C SER A 85 -18.43 8.10 -16.43
N VAL A 86 -19.28 9.13 -16.38
CA VAL A 86 -20.43 9.17 -15.48
C VAL A 86 -21.56 8.35 -16.12
N LEU A 87 -22.07 7.37 -15.40
CA LEU A 87 -23.18 6.54 -15.86
C LEU A 87 -24.52 7.29 -15.78
N GLN A 88 -25.47 6.95 -16.65
CA GLN A 88 -26.81 7.56 -16.71
C GLN A 88 -27.75 7.16 -15.56
N ASP A 89 -27.20 6.77 -14.42
CA ASP A 89 -27.95 6.38 -13.22
C ASP A 89 -27.96 7.55 -12.21
N ALA A 90 -28.71 8.60 -12.56
CA ALA A 90 -28.83 9.86 -11.81
C ALA A 90 -27.49 10.56 -11.47
N GLY A 91 -26.38 10.16 -12.11
CA GLY A 91 -25.05 10.71 -11.84
C GLY A 91 -24.39 10.19 -10.55
N GLU A 92 -24.88 9.11 -9.94
CA GLU A 92 -24.33 8.57 -8.69
C GLU A 92 -23.19 7.56 -8.88
N SER A 93 -23.07 7.00 -10.08
CA SER A 93 -22.10 5.96 -10.42
C SER A 93 -21.13 6.43 -11.51
N ILE A 94 -19.85 6.05 -11.36
CA ILE A 94 -18.76 6.40 -12.25
C ILE A 94 -18.10 5.09 -12.70
N GLU A 95 -18.10 4.84 -14.01
CA GLU A 95 -17.33 3.74 -14.60
C GLU A 95 -15.90 4.22 -14.84
N VAL A 96 -14.94 3.53 -14.24
CA VAL A 96 -13.51 3.80 -14.35
C VAL A 96 -12.89 2.71 -15.20
N THR A 97 -12.20 3.11 -16.26
CA THR A 97 -11.41 2.23 -17.11
C THR A 97 -9.96 2.30 -16.67
N ILE A 98 -9.48 1.18 -16.13
CA ILE A 98 -8.12 1.01 -15.63
C ILE A 98 -7.27 0.51 -16.78
N PRO A 99 -6.28 1.30 -17.25
CA PRO A 99 -5.41 0.90 -18.33
C PRO A 99 -4.43 -0.19 -17.88
N PRO A 100 -3.87 -0.98 -18.81
CA PRO A 100 -2.85 -1.98 -18.49
C PRO A 100 -1.56 -1.37 -17.92
N THR A 101 -1.36 -0.05 -18.03
CA THR A 101 -0.21 0.64 -17.39
C THR A 101 -0.38 0.80 -15.88
N ARG A 102 -1.59 0.65 -15.33
CA ARG A 102 -1.93 0.86 -13.90
C ARG A 102 -2.18 -0.47 -13.20
N HIS A 103 -1.17 -1.33 -13.14
CA HIS A 103 -1.23 -2.62 -12.45
C HIS A 103 -1.29 -2.50 -10.91
N ASP A 104 -1.03 -1.32 -10.37
CA ASP A 104 -1.14 -1.01 -8.94
C ASP A 104 -2.59 -0.90 -8.46
N VAL A 105 -3.55 -0.64 -9.35
CA VAL A 105 -4.97 -0.56 -9.02
C VAL A 105 -5.55 -1.97 -8.88
N LEU A 106 -5.73 -2.44 -7.65
CA LEU A 106 -6.24 -3.77 -7.31
C LEU A 106 -7.62 -3.73 -6.66
N HIS A 107 -8.00 -2.57 -6.10
CA HIS A 107 -9.26 -2.38 -5.40
C HIS A 107 -9.81 -0.96 -5.65
N ALA A 108 -11.13 -0.79 -5.45
CA ALA A 108 -11.77 0.52 -5.51
C ALA A 108 -11.17 1.56 -4.54
N CYS A 109 -10.43 1.12 -3.52
CA CYS A 109 -9.72 2.02 -2.60
C CYS A 109 -8.59 2.78 -3.30
N ASP A 110 -7.91 2.16 -4.26
CA ASP A 110 -6.82 2.78 -5.02
C ASP A 110 -7.38 3.87 -5.94
N ILE A 111 -8.60 3.67 -6.46
CA ILE A 111 -9.35 4.70 -7.20
C ILE A 111 -9.69 5.88 -6.28
N TYR A 112 -10.11 5.63 -5.04
CA TYR A 112 -10.41 6.70 -4.07
C TYR A 112 -9.15 7.49 -3.69
N GLU A 113 -8.02 6.80 -3.55
CA GLU A 113 -6.71 7.42 -3.33
C GLU A 113 -6.35 8.35 -4.51
N ASP A 114 -6.46 7.89 -5.75
CA ASP A 114 -6.18 8.71 -6.93
C ASP A 114 -7.06 9.97 -7.00
N VAL A 115 -8.34 9.86 -6.64
CA VAL A 115 -9.22 11.05 -6.52
C VAL A 115 -8.67 12.04 -5.50
N ALA A 116 -8.24 11.54 -4.34
CA ALA A 116 -7.72 12.39 -3.27
C ALA A 116 -6.36 13.02 -3.63
N ILE A 117 -5.48 12.29 -4.32
CA ILE A 117 -4.21 12.80 -4.85
C ILE A 117 -4.47 13.90 -5.88
N ALA A 118 -5.34 13.63 -6.86
CA ALA A 118 -5.67 14.59 -7.91
C ALA A 118 -6.40 15.83 -7.38
N TYR A 119 -7.22 15.67 -6.34
CA TYR A 119 -7.85 16.78 -5.62
C TYR A 119 -6.83 17.60 -4.83
N GLY A 120 -5.80 16.93 -4.31
CA GLY A 120 -4.74 17.51 -3.49
C GLY A 120 -5.08 17.47 -2.02
N TYR A 121 -4.28 16.75 -1.23
CA TYR A 121 -4.52 16.56 0.21
C TYR A 121 -4.61 17.86 1.01
N ASN A 122 -3.93 18.92 0.57
CA ASN A 122 -3.99 20.23 1.23
C ASN A 122 -5.35 20.92 1.10
N ASN A 123 -6.17 20.51 0.14
CA ASN A 123 -7.52 21.05 -0.06
C ASN A 123 -8.57 20.33 0.81
N LEU A 124 -8.20 19.22 1.46
CA LEU A 124 -9.11 18.48 2.33
C LEU A 124 -9.28 19.19 3.67
N THR A 125 -10.54 19.34 4.10
CA THR A 125 -10.86 19.93 5.40
C THR A 125 -10.45 18.97 6.51
N LYS A 126 -9.54 19.39 7.39
CA LYS A 126 -9.16 18.62 8.57
C LYS A 126 -10.36 18.52 9.51
N THR A 127 -10.77 17.30 9.82
CA THR A 127 -11.87 17.03 10.75
C THR A 127 -11.37 16.18 11.93
N ILE A 128 -12.02 16.34 13.08
CA ILE A 128 -11.79 15.49 14.25
C ILE A 128 -12.89 14.41 14.24
N PRO A 129 -12.53 13.12 14.36
CA PRO A 129 -13.53 12.06 14.40
C PRO A 129 -14.44 12.24 15.61
N LYS A 130 -15.76 12.16 15.38
CA LYS A 130 -16.77 12.28 16.44
C LYS A 130 -16.91 10.97 17.21
N LEU A 131 -15.89 10.65 18.00
CA LEU A 131 -15.83 9.44 18.84
C LEU A 131 -15.62 9.87 20.29
N MET A 132 -16.57 9.54 21.16
CA MET A 132 -16.42 9.75 22.61
C MET A 132 -15.80 8.49 23.21
N THR A 133 -14.55 8.60 23.63
CA THR A 133 -13.84 7.49 24.30
C THR A 133 -13.22 8.01 25.59
N ILE A 134 -13.20 7.16 26.63
CA ILE A 134 -12.52 7.46 27.89
C ILE A 134 -11.13 6.83 27.79
N GLY A 135 -10.09 7.67 27.71
CA GLY A 135 -8.71 7.20 27.72
C GLY A 135 -8.31 6.71 29.11
N GLN A 136 -7.66 5.55 29.18
CA GLN A 136 -7.09 5.02 30.42
C GLN A 136 -5.66 4.53 30.18
N GLN A 137 -4.77 4.80 31.14
CA GLN A 137 -3.42 4.23 31.13
C GLN A 137 -3.46 2.73 31.42
N LEU A 138 -2.60 1.98 30.73
CA LEU A 138 -2.33 0.59 31.12
C LEU A 138 -1.77 0.58 32.56
N PRO A 139 -2.33 -0.23 33.49
CA PRO A 139 -1.91 -0.20 34.90
C PRO A 139 -0.41 -0.40 35.11
N LEU A 140 0.22 -1.24 34.27
CA LEU A 140 1.67 -1.46 34.28
C LEU A 140 2.44 -0.15 34.03
N ASN A 141 2.09 0.58 32.97
CA ASN A 141 2.77 1.84 32.63
C ASN A 141 2.56 2.89 33.71
N LYS A 142 1.34 2.98 34.25
CA LYS A 142 1.03 3.89 35.36
C LYS A 142 1.92 3.61 36.57
N LEU A 143 2.08 2.34 36.94
CA LEU A 143 2.98 1.94 38.02
C LEU A 143 4.44 2.25 37.69
N SER A 144 4.90 1.93 36.48
CA SER A 144 6.27 2.21 36.04
C SER A 144 6.59 3.71 36.07
N ASP A 145 5.66 4.57 35.68
CA ASP A 145 5.83 6.03 35.73
C ASP A 145 5.93 6.53 37.17
N GLN A 146 5.09 6.01 38.07
CA GLN A 146 5.16 6.34 39.50
C GLN A 146 6.50 5.91 40.11
N LEU A 147 6.99 4.70 39.78
CA LEU A 147 8.27 4.21 40.27
C LEU A 147 9.45 5.02 39.72
N ARG A 148 9.42 5.40 38.43
CA ARG A 148 10.45 6.23 37.81
C ARG A 148 10.65 7.54 38.55
N GLU A 149 9.55 8.20 38.93
CA GLU A 149 9.61 9.46 39.69
C GLU A 149 10.25 9.26 41.07
N GLN A 150 9.87 8.21 41.80
CA GLN A 150 10.43 7.93 43.12
C GLN A 150 11.93 7.55 43.06
N ILE A 151 12.34 6.80 42.03
CA ILE A 151 13.75 6.44 41.80
C ILE A 151 14.57 7.69 41.47
N ALA A 152 14.03 8.60 40.65
CA ALA A 152 14.68 9.87 40.35
C ALA A 152 14.83 10.76 41.59
N GLN A 153 13.80 10.84 42.44
CA GLN A 153 13.86 11.57 43.72
C GLN A 153 14.88 10.97 44.71
N SER A 154 15.18 9.69 44.57
CA SER A 154 16.23 9.00 45.34
C SER A 154 17.65 9.28 44.83
N GLY A 155 17.81 10.13 43.81
CA GLY A 155 19.11 10.56 43.27
C GLY A 155 19.65 9.68 42.13
N PHE A 156 18.88 8.70 41.64
CA PHE A 156 19.28 7.88 40.50
C PHE A 156 18.94 8.59 39.18
N THR A 157 19.76 8.34 38.16
CA THR A 157 19.54 8.83 36.79
C THR A 157 19.04 7.67 35.92
N GLU A 158 17.94 7.86 35.21
CA GLU A 158 17.41 6.86 34.28
C GLU A 158 18.34 6.69 33.07
N ALA A 159 18.52 5.45 32.62
CA ALA A 159 19.29 5.10 31.44
C ALA A 159 18.43 4.31 30.45
N LEU A 160 18.66 4.52 29.15
CA LEU A 160 17.99 3.81 28.08
C LEU A 160 18.96 2.83 27.41
N SER A 161 18.88 1.55 27.78
CA SER A 161 19.69 0.49 27.17
C SER A 161 19.07 -0.04 25.88
N PHE A 162 19.90 -0.50 24.95
CA PHE A 162 19.42 -1.24 23.78
C PHE A 162 18.82 -2.59 24.20
N SER A 163 17.70 -2.97 23.58
CA SER A 163 17.09 -4.28 23.79
C SER A 163 17.88 -5.43 23.15
N LEU A 164 18.80 -5.12 22.24
CA LEU A 164 19.69 -6.07 21.59
C LEU A 164 21.08 -5.99 22.17
N CYS A 165 21.69 -7.15 22.37
CA CYS A 165 23.03 -7.30 22.91
C CYS A 165 23.73 -8.50 22.28
N SER A 166 25.04 -8.61 22.51
CA SER A 166 25.78 -9.80 22.12
C SER A 166 25.41 -10.97 23.03
N LYS A 167 25.60 -12.21 22.57
CA LYS A 167 25.34 -13.40 23.38
C LYS A 167 26.16 -13.40 24.67
N ASP A 168 27.36 -12.82 24.63
CA ASP A 168 28.29 -12.77 25.75
C ASP A 168 27.79 -11.87 26.88
N ASP A 169 27.07 -10.78 26.55
CA ASP A 169 26.56 -9.80 27.53
C ASP A 169 25.56 -10.40 28.51
N ILE A 170 24.79 -11.42 28.07
CA ILE A 170 23.77 -12.08 28.88
C ILE A 170 24.18 -13.48 29.36
N SER A 171 25.37 -13.97 28.99
CA SER A 171 25.82 -15.32 29.34
C SER A 171 27.21 -15.33 29.98
N THR A 172 28.28 -15.31 29.18
CA THR A 172 29.66 -15.46 29.64
C THR A 172 30.09 -14.34 30.58
N LYS A 173 29.76 -13.07 30.27
CA LYS A 173 30.09 -11.91 31.13
C LYS A 173 29.34 -11.92 32.47
N LEU A 174 28.22 -12.64 32.56
CA LEU A 174 27.43 -12.82 33.79
C LEU A 174 27.70 -14.15 34.49
N CYS A 175 28.73 -14.89 34.08
CA CYS A 175 29.07 -16.21 34.63
C CYS A 175 27.90 -17.23 34.58
N ASN A 176 26.97 -17.09 33.63
CA ASN A 176 25.85 -18.01 33.44
C ASN A 176 25.71 -18.44 31.98
N PRO A 177 26.48 -19.45 31.52
CA PRO A 177 26.42 -19.93 30.14
C PRO A 177 25.06 -20.49 29.73
N GLN A 178 24.24 -20.96 30.67
CA GLN A 178 22.94 -21.59 30.38
C GLN A 178 21.84 -20.57 30.05
N ALA A 179 22.01 -19.30 30.44
CA ALA A 179 21.05 -18.22 30.19
C ALA A 179 20.74 -18.02 28.69
N ILE A 180 21.65 -18.41 27.80
CA ILE A 180 21.45 -18.31 26.35
C ILE A 180 20.36 -19.26 25.81
N ASN A 181 19.96 -20.27 26.58
CA ASN A 181 18.96 -21.25 26.16
C ASN A 181 17.54 -20.68 26.23
N GLU A 182 17.29 -19.76 27.15
CA GLU A 182 16.00 -19.08 27.33
C GLU A 182 15.90 -17.79 26.48
N ALA A 183 17.04 -17.31 25.97
CA ALA A 183 17.11 -16.11 25.15
C ALA A 183 16.57 -16.33 23.72
N VAL A 184 15.85 -15.31 23.22
CA VAL A 184 15.41 -15.27 21.81
C VAL A 184 16.62 -14.98 20.92
N LYS A 185 16.85 -15.82 19.91
CA LYS A 185 18.00 -15.73 19.00
C LYS A 185 17.57 -15.10 17.68
N ILE A 186 18.25 -14.01 17.32
CA ILE A 186 18.04 -13.33 16.04
C ILE A 186 18.79 -14.09 14.94
N SER A 187 18.09 -14.36 13.82
CA SER A 187 18.70 -14.94 12.63
C SER A 187 19.39 -13.85 11.80
N ASN A 188 20.57 -14.16 11.25
CA ASN A 188 21.39 -13.26 10.43
C ASN A 188 21.60 -11.85 11.04
N PRO A 189 22.09 -11.74 12.29
CA PRO A 189 22.42 -10.43 12.86
C PRO A 189 23.54 -9.78 12.03
N ARG A 190 23.46 -8.47 11.83
CA ARG A 190 24.59 -7.74 11.24
C ARG A 190 25.81 -7.87 12.16
N PRO A 191 27.02 -8.06 11.59
CA PRO A 191 28.26 -8.06 12.36
C PRO A 191 28.51 -6.71 13.02
#